data_AF-A0A2M9U1K1-F1
#
_entry.id   AF-A0A2M9U1K1-F1
#
_cell.length_a   1.000
_cell.length_b   1.000
_cell.length_c   1.000
_cell.angle_alpha   90.00
_cell.angle_beta   90.00
_cell.angle_gamma   90.00
#
_symmetry.space_group_name_H-M   'P 1'
#
loop_
_entity.id
_entity.type
_entity.pdbx_description
1 polymer ?
#
loop_
_entity_poly.entity_id
_entity_poly.type
_entity_poly.pdbx_seq_one_letter_code
_entity_poly.pdbx_strand_id
1 'polypeptide(L)' 'MNRKAIQITTSPLNAGGIVLVALADDGSIWQSNRQNMSSSSDKWSAWTKLPDLPQGTSDEQTD' A
#
# COMPACT_ATOMS: atom_id res chain seq x y z
N MET A 1 5.14 -14.19 14.28
CA MET A 1 5.60 -14.29 12.87
C MET A 1 5.89 -12.88 12.39
N ASN A 2 7.16 -12.55 12.13
CA ASN A 2 7.55 -11.23 11.61
C ASN A 2 7.50 -11.29 10.09
N ARG A 3 6.53 -10.62 9.47
CA ARG A 3 6.44 -10.49 8.00
C ARG A 3 7.50 -9.52 7.52
N LYS A 4 8.15 -9.82 6.39
CA LYS A 4 9.12 -8.92 5.77
C LYS A 4 8.51 -8.33 4.50
N ALA A 5 8.66 -7.01 4.34
CA ALA A 5 8.36 -6.36 3.07
C ALA A 5 9.43 -6.74 2.04
N ILE A 6 9.00 -7.24 0.89
CA ILE A 6 9.86 -7.53 -0.26
C ILE A 6 9.93 -6.32 -1.19
N GLN A 7 8.82 -5.57 -1.30
CA GLN A 7 8.74 -4.36 -2.10
C GLN A 7 7.97 -3.28 -1.34
N ILE A 8 8.43 -2.03 -1.44
CA ILE A 8 7.74 -0.86 -0.92
C ILE A 8 7.68 0.17 -2.04
N THR A 9 6.49 0.71 -2.29
CA THR A 9 6.30 1.85 -3.19
C THR A 9 5.68 3.01 -2.43
N THR A 10 5.93 4.21 -2.93
CA THR A 10 5.39 5.46 -2.40
C THR A 10 4.60 6.18 -3.46
N SER A 11 3.42 6.69 -3.11
CA SER A 11 2.64 7.58 -3.97
C SER A 11 2.31 8.86 -3.22
N PRO A 12 2.43 10.03 -3.88
CA PRO A 12 2.00 11.28 -3.27
C PRO A 12 0.48 11.29 -3.11
N LEU A 13 0.01 11.87 -2.01
CA LEU A 13 -1.38 12.25 -1.82
C LEU A 13 -1.55 13.73 -2.12
N ASN A 14 -2.78 14.15 -2.37
CA ASN A 14 -3.13 15.57 -2.45
C ASN A 14 -2.71 16.27 -1.14
N ALA A 15 -2.39 17.58 -1.22
CA ALA A 15 -1.98 18.40 -0.08
C ALA A 15 -0.65 18.01 0.62
N GLY A 16 0.25 17.29 -0.06
CA GLY A 16 1.61 17.03 0.44
C GLY A 16 1.71 15.81 1.37
N GLY A 17 0.70 14.95 1.36
CA GLY A 17 0.73 13.64 2.01
C GLY A 17 1.43 12.58 1.16
N ILE A 18 1.59 11.40 1.73
CA ILE A 18 2.19 10.23 1.09
C ILE A 18 1.48 8.96 1.56
N VAL A 19 1.34 8.00 0.66
CA VAL A 19 0.96 6.62 0.97
C VAL A 19 2.13 5.69 0.67
N LEU A 20 2.42 4.81 1.61
CA LEU A 20 3.30 3.66 1.45
C LEU A 20 2.43 2.44 1.15
N VAL A 21 2.80 1.67 0.13
CA VAL A 21 2.23 0.35 -0.13
C VAL A 21 3.36 -0.67 -0.11
N ALA A 22 3.19 -1.73 0.67
CA ALA A 22 4.18 -2.79 0.84
C ALA A 22 3.62 -4.14 0.40
N LEU A 23 4.39 -4.87 -0.41
CA LEU A 23 4.17 -6.29 -0.69
C LEU A 23 4.98 -7.10 0.32
N ALA A 24 4.29 -7.92 1.11
CA ALA A 24 4.91 -8.85 2.05
C ALA A 24 5.31 -10.17 1.37
N ASP A 25 6.20 -10.91 2.01
CA ASP A 25 6.65 -12.25 1.60
C ASP A 25 5.55 -13.31 1.52
N ASP A 26 4.48 -13.15 2.29
CA ASP A 26 3.28 -13.99 2.22
C ASP A 26 2.31 -13.59 1.09
N GLY A 27 2.69 -12.64 0.24
CA GLY A 27 1.88 -12.13 -0.87
C GLY A 27 0.83 -11.10 -0.45
N SER A 28 0.68 -10.81 0.84
CA SER A 28 -0.27 -9.80 1.30
C SER A 28 0.21 -8.38 1.01
N ILE A 29 -0.74 -7.51 0.67
CA ILE A 29 -0.47 -6.09 0.44
C ILE A 29 -0.92 -5.29 1.67
N TRP A 30 -0.05 -4.38 2.11
CA TRP A 30 -0.29 -3.51 3.26
C TRP A 30 -0.12 -2.05 2.86
N GLN A 31 -0.88 -1.17 3.49
CA GLN A 31 -0.73 0.27 3.32
C GLN A 31 -0.59 1.01 4.65
N SER A 32 0.14 2.12 4.61
CA SER A 32 0.21 3.13 5.66
C SER A 32 0.34 4.50 5.00
N ASN A 33 -0.20 5.54 5.60
CA ASN A 33 -0.22 6.87 5.01
C ASN A 33 0.08 7.94 6.06
N ARG A 34 0.57 9.07 5.57
CA ARG A 34 0.76 10.31 6.35
C ARG A 34 0.18 11.45 5.52
N GLN A 35 -0.69 12.25 6.12
CA GLN A 35 -1.50 13.22 5.38
C GLN A 35 -0.72 14.50 5.06
N ASN A 36 0.28 14.83 5.87
CA ASN A 36 1.09 16.02 5.72
C ASN A 36 2.53 15.75 6.17
N MET A 37 3.45 15.65 5.20
CA MET A 37 4.87 15.42 5.47
C MET A 37 5.58 16.60 6.13
N SER A 38 5.07 17.83 5.99
CA SER A 38 5.68 19.03 6.59
C SER A 38 5.30 19.24 8.05
N SER A 39 4.32 18.49 8.58
CA SER A 39 3.88 18.60 9.97
C SER A 39 4.56 17.56 10.85
N SER A 40 5.35 17.98 11.83
CA SER A 40 6.00 17.08 12.80
C SER A 40 5.03 16.37 13.76
N SER A 41 3.83 16.95 13.95
CA SER A 41 2.76 16.34 14.73
C SER A 41 1.99 15.28 13.96
N ASP A 42 1.97 15.36 12.62
CA ASP A 42 1.30 14.35 11.80
C ASP A 42 2.08 13.03 11.81
N LYS A 43 1.36 11.93 12.07
CA LYS A 43 1.93 10.60 12.25
C LYS A 43 1.52 9.68 11.13
N TRP A 44 2.33 8.66 10.91
CA TRP A 44 1.92 7.54 10.06
C TRP A 44 0.70 6.85 10.66
N SER A 45 -0.25 6.49 9.81
CA SER A 45 -1.34 5.59 10.18
C SER A 45 -0.79 4.19 10.45
N ALA A 46 -1.54 3.42 11.24
CA ALA A 46 -1.24 2.01 11.44
C ALA A 46 -1.30 1.26 10.09
N TRP A 47 -0.40 0.29 9.92
CA TRP A 47 -0.42 -0.58 8.75
C TRP A 47 -1.74 -1.34 8.68
N THR A 48 -2.41 -1.22 7.55
CA THR A 48 -3.70 -1.87 7.28
C THR A 48 -3.53 -2.81 6.09
N LYS A 49 -3.94 -4.07 6.25
CA LYS A 49 -3.94 -5.04 5.16
C LYS A 49 -5.00 -4.63 4.13
N LEU A 50 -4.61 -4.50 2.87
CA LEU A 50 -5.55 -4.30 1.79
C LEU A 50 -6.29 -5.61 1.49
N PRO A 51 -7.58 -5.55 1.14
CA PRO A 51 -8.29 -6.73 0.68
C PRO A 51 -7.57 -7.27 -0.56
N ASP A 52 -7.59 -8.59 -0.72
CA ASP A 52 -7.08 -9.21 -1.93
C ASP A 52 -7.89 -8.64 -3.10
N LEU A 53 -7.22 -7.90 -3.99
CA LEU A 53 -7.87 -7.41 -5.20
C LEU A 53 -8.27 -8.64 -6.00
N PRO A 54 -9.48 -8.69 -6.59
CA PRO A 54 -9.78 -9.73 -7.56
C PRO A 54 -8.69 -9.64 -8.62
N GLN A 55 -7.87 -10.69 -8.72
CA GLN A 55 -7.03 -10.87 -9.87
C GLN A 55 -8.01 -10.94 -11.02
N GLY A 56 -8.07 -9.88 -11.84
CA GLY A 56 -8.92 -9.90 -13.02
C GLY A 56 -8.60 -11.22 -13.73
N THR A 57 -9.61 -12.09 -13.87
CA THR A 57 -9.46 -13.22 -14.76
C THR A 57 -9.13 -12.56 -16.08
N SER A 58 -7.90 -12.78 -16.55
CA SER A 58 -7.59 -12.52 -17.94
C SER A 58 -8.33 -13.62 -18.69
N ASP A 59 -9.65 -13.51 -18.75
CA ASP A 59 -10.43 -14.22 -19.74
C ASP A 59 -9.99 -13.56 -21.04
N GLU A 60 -8.98 -14.18 -21.64
CA GLU A 60 -8.54 -13.95 -23.00
C GLU A 60 -9.79 -13.92 -23.85
N GLN A 61 -10.21 -12.71 -24.25
CA GLN A 61 -11.33 -12.53 -25.15
C GLN A 61 -10.86 -13.02 -26.53
N THR A 62 -10.96 -14.33 -26.75
CA THR A 62 -10.85 -14.95 -28.07
C THR A 62 -12.15 -14.68 -28.83
N ASP A 63 -12.02 -13.82 -29.85
CA ASP A 63 -12.91 -13.55 -31.00
C ASP A 63 -14.43 -13.68 -30.84
#